data_AF-A0A7Y6XAZ0-F1
#
_entry.id   AF-A0A7Y6XAZ0-F1
#
_cell.length_a   1.000
_cell.length_b   1.000
_cell.length_c   1.000
_cell.angle_alpha   90.00
_cell.angle_beta   90.00
_cell.angle_gamma   90.00
#
_symmetry.space_group_name_H-M   'P 1'
#
loop_
_entity.id
_entity.type
_entity.pdbx_description
1 polymer ?
#
loop_
_entity_poly.entity_id
_entity_poly.type
_entity_poly.pdbx_seq_one_letter_code
_entity_poly.pdbx_strand_id
1 'polypeptide(L)'
;MNALRYGLVTGASLCLWAGLAAAQQPPLTGVYAKEGATLVVLEGDGQTYVQYDSNFPSGKGTDACDCTFAVEKKTSPKSWDLTTYIHRESKWTLGLEADRLVLKGQGPGCCGAGWSGQDSFSRASLQALSTCTLKAKEALLRPLDGTRQGPTLVAGDKVEMHASLPMPYNVLVRVVKGPRVATGLLSANELECSGLKGGLEAASADAMRALAGKWVQVRRKGKGYLIEEWCGSNTPSVTLEASGSILIDYGQDDLLGQVRRVNAEAGGGSTLLVAYQRGASEMLKWTVTDPKRNVIRLQGGKDYFREGSLYVRDDARKGIPVKAEACEEE
;
A
#
# COMPACT_ATOMS: atom_id res chain seq x y z
N MET A 1 -32.53 10.61 -90.30
CA MET A 1 -32.88 9.24 -89.86
C MET A 1 -31.92 8.82 -88.76
N ASN A 2 -32.37 7.96 -87.84
CA ASN A 2 -31.62 7.30 -86.77
C ASN A 2 -30.96 8.20 -85.71
N ALA A 3 -31.22 7.87 -84.44
CA ALA A 3 -30.57 8.41 -83.24
C ALA A 3 -29.91 7.27 -82.46
N LEU A 4 -28.96 7.57 -81.56
CA LEU A 4 -28.35 6.75 -80.48
C LEU A 4 -27.12 7.54 -79.95
N ARG A 5 -26.71 7.55 -78.68
CA ARG A 5 -27.41 7.38 -77.38
C ARG A 5 -26.56 8.02 -76.25
N TYR A 6 -27.10 8.07 -75.03
CA TYR A 6 -26.50 8.67 -73.82
C TYR A 6 -25.10 8.16 -73.44
N GLY A 7 -24.32 9.01 -72.74
CA GLY A 7 -23.00 8.68 -72.18
C GLY A 7 -22.43 9.75 -71.24
N LEU A 8 -23.22 10.25 -70.28
CA LEU A 8 -22.84 11.37 -69.41
C LEU A 8 -22.14 10.87 -68.13
N VAL A 9 -20.81 10.99 -68.07
CA VAL A 9 -19.97 10.51 -66.95
C VAL A 9 -19.48 11.69 -66.10
N THR A 10 -20.24 12.06 -65.07
CA THR A 10 -19.79 13.01 -64.03
C THR A 10 -18.84 12.33 -63.06
N GLY A 11 -17.53 12.39 -63.36
CA GLY A 11 -16.46 11.96 -62.46
C GLY A 11 -16.30 12.90 -61.27
N ALA A 12 -17.20 12.83 -60.29
CA ALA A 12 -17.13 13.61 -59.06
C ALA A 12 -16.08 13.01 -58.10
N SER A 13 -14.84 13.50 -58.20
CA SER A 13 -13.75 13.16 -57.28
C SER A 13 -13.99 13.72 -55.87
N LEU A 14 -14.89 13.08 -55.12
CA LEU A 14 -15.08 13.32 -53.70
C LEU A 14 -13.82 12.88 -52.95
N CYS A 15 -12.95 13.85 -52.64
CA CYS A 15 -11.86 13.67 -51.69
C CYS A 15 -12.41 13.43 -50.28
N LEU A 16 -12.81 12.19 -50.02
CA LEU A 16 -13.16 11.68 -48.71
C LEU A 16 -11.93 11.75 -47.80
N TRP A 17 -11.75 12.91 -47.17
CA TRP A 17 -10.99 13.04 -45.92
C TRP A 17 -11.76 12.29 -44.84
N ALA A 18 -11.65 10.96 -44.88
CA ALA A 18 -12.02 10.07 -43.80
C ALA A 18 -11.08 10.37 -42.63
N GLY A 19 -11.42 11.42 -41.87
CA GLY A 19 -10.68 11.83 -40.70
C GLY A 19 -10.61 10.64 -39.75
N LEU A 20 -9.39 10.11 -39.57
CA LEU A 20 -9.09 9.11 -38.57
C LEU A 20 -9.24 9.75 -37.18
N ALA A 21 -10.50 9.85 -36.73
CA ALA A 21 -10.84 9.94 -35.33
C ALA A 21 -10.35 8.64 -34.69
N ALA A 22 -9.07 8.62 -34.33
CA ALA A 22 -8.47 7.56 -33.54
C ALA A 22 -9.35 7.39 -32.31
N ALA A 23 -10.00 6.22 -32.22
CA ALA A 23 -11.00 5.96 -31.19
C ALA A 23 -10.36 6.15 -29.82
N GLN A 24 -10.62 7.31 -29.21
CA GLN A 24 -9.90 7.79 -28.05
C GLN A 24 -10.19 6.81 -26.92
N GLN A 25 -9.20 6.00 -26.54
CA GLN A 25 -9.41 4.91 -25.59
C GLN A 25 -10.01 5.52 -24.32
N PRO A 26 -11.13 4.96 -23.81
CA PRO A 26 -11.79 5.53 -22.64
C PRO A 26 -10.78 5.55 -21.48
N PRO A 27 -10.68 6.67 -20.74
CA PRO A 27 -9.63 6.88 -19.75
C PRO A 27 -9.62 5.73 -18.74
N LEU A 28 -8.41 5.25 -18.43
CA LEU A 28 -8.21 4.13 -17.50
C LEU A 28 -8.02 4.64 -16.08
N THR A 29 -7.67 5.91 -15.92
CA THR A 29 -7.49 6.57 -14.63
C THR A 29 -8.74 6.44 -13.74
N GLY A 30 -8.57 5.81 -12.57
CA GLY A 30 -9.65 5.60 -11.60
C GLY A 30 -9.44 4.37 -10.73
N VAL A 31 -10.52 3.97 -10.05
CA VAL A 31 -10.57 2.85 -9.12
C VAL A 31 -11.55 1.80 -9.65
N TYR A 32 -11.09 0.59 -9.88
CA TYR A 32 -11.92 -0.56 -10.28
C TYR A 32 -12.06 -1.50 -9.09
N ALA A 33 -13.21 -1.46 -8.43
CA ALA A 33 -13.49 -2.30 -7.27
C ALA A 33 -14.28 -3.56 -7.66
N LYS A 34 -14.11 -4.62 -6.86
CA LYS A 34 -14.97 -5.81 -6.82
C LYS A 34 -15.01 -6.35 -5.37
N GLU A 35 -15.72 -7.44 -5.14
CA GLU A 35 -15.65 -8.14 -3.85
C GLU A 35 -14.22 -8.63 -3.57
N GLY A 36 -13.71 -8.32 -2.37
CA GLY A 36 -12.38 -8.73 -1.89
C GLY A 36 -11.16 -7.98 -2.46
N ALA A 37 -11.30 -7.21 -3.55
CA ALA A 37 -10.15 -6.58 -4.22
C ALA A 37 -10.44 -5.26 -4.96
N THR A 38 -9.39 -4.46 -5.11
CA THR A 38 -9.36 -3.15 -5.78
C THR A 38 -8.17 -3.07 -6.72
N LEU A 39 -8.37 -2.53 -7.93
CA LEU A 39 -7.32 -2.12 -8.85
C LEU A 39 -7.41 -0.61 -9.09
N VAL A 40 -6.34 0.12 -8.80
CA VAL A 40 -6.23 1.57 -9.08
C VAL A 40 -5.32 1.76 -10.29
N VAL A 41 -5.71 2.63 -11.21
CA VAL A 41 -4.83 3.05 -12.31
C VAL A 41 -4.69 4.58 -12.27
N LEU A 42 -3.46 5.07 -12.36
CA LEU A 42 -3.13 6.50 -12.42
C LEU A 42 -2.32 6.78 -13.69
N GLU A 43 -2.94 7.40 -14.70
CA GLU A 43 -2.24 7.77 -15.94
C GLU A 43 -1.68 9.20 -15.83
N GLY A 44 -0.40 9.35 -16.16
CA GLY A 44 0.29 10.62 -16.39
C GLY A 44 1.17 10.57 -17.63
N ASP A 45 1.63 11.73 -18.07
CA ASP A 45 2.29 11.92 -19.37
C ASP A 45 3.64 11.18 -19.47
N GLY A 46 4.39 11.16 -18.36
CA GLY A 46 5.72 10.53 -18.27
C GLY A 46 5.75 9.17 -17.59
N GLN A 47 4.72 8.82 -16.81
CA GLN A 47 4.61 7.54 -16.11
C GLN A 47 3.14 7.19 -15.85
N THR A 48 2.81 5.91 -15.96
CA THR A 48 1.53 5.35 -15.49
C THR A 48 1.80 4.40 -14.34
N TYR A 49 1.02 4.48 -13.26
CA TYR A 49 1.10 3.55 -12.13
C TYR A 49 -0.17 2.73 -12.00
N VAL A 50 -0.03 1.53 -11.42
CA VAL A 50 -1.12 0.61 -11.10
C VAL A 50 -0.93 0.14 -9.67
N GLN A 51 -1.94 0.25 -8.81
CA GLN A 51 -1.97 -0.36 -7.48
C GLN A 51 -3.00 -1.48 -7.46
N TYR A 52 -2.69 -2.60 -6.81
CA TYR A 52 -3.58 -3.74 -6.63
C TYR A 52 -3.62 -4.13 -5.16
N ASP A 53 -4.79 -3.98 -4.55
CA ASP A 53 -5.07 -4.34 -3.16
C ASP A 53 -6.06 -5.51 -3.15
N SER A 54 -5.80 -6.59 -2.40
CA SER A 54 -6.68 -7.77 -2.37
C SER A 54 -6.57 -8.60 -1.09
N ASN A 55 -7.59 -9.42 -0.80
CA ASN A 55 -7.59 -10.38 0.30
C ASN A 55 -8.04 -11.77 -0.19
N PHE A 56 -7.34 -12.84 0.22
CA PHE A 56 -7.60 -14.22 -0.19
C PHE A 56 -7.68 -15.17 1.02
N PRO A 57 -8.65 -16.10 1.11
CA PRO A 57 -8.66 -17.09 2.19
C PRO A 57 -7.42 -18.00 2.17
N SER A 58 -6.74 -18.15 3.30
CA SER A 58 -5.48 -18.92 3.39
C SER A 58 -5.43 -19.82 4.63
N GLY A 59 -5.86 -21.08 4.46
CA GLY A 59 -5.81 -22.11 5.52
C GLY A 59 -6.67 -21.77 6.75
N LYS A 60 -6.06 -21.12 7.75
CA LYS A 60 -6.72 -20.63 8.98
C LYS A 60 -6.93 -19.11 9.01
N GLY A 61 -6.47 -18.38 7.99
CA GLY A 61 -6.46 -16.92 7.96
C GLY A 61 -6.85 -16.36 6.60
N THR A 62 -6.26 -15.21 6.28
CA THR A 62 -6.50 -14.48 5.03
C THR A 62 -5.21 -13.82 4.61
N ASP A 63 -4.67 -14.17 3.45
CA ASP A 63 -3.52 -13.49 2.86
C ASP A 63 -3.97 -12.14 2.33
N ALA A 64 -3.13 -11.12 2.48
CA ALA A 64 -3.31 -9.85 1.81
C ALA A 64 -2.42 -9.79 0.55
N CYS A 65 -2.75 -8.86 -0.32
CA CYS A 65 -1.88 -8.39 -1.39
C CYS A 65 -1.97 -6.86 -1.46
N ASP A 66 -0.81 -6.22 -1.52
CA ASP A 66 -0.61 -4.78 -1.76
C ASP A 66 0.57 -4.71 -2.74
N CYS A 67 0.24 -4.56 -4.03
CA CYS A 67 1.22 -4.41 -5.09
C CYS A 67 1.11 -3.02 -5.71
N THR A 68 2.19 -2.24 -5.64
CA THR A 68 2.32 -1.04 -6.48
C THR A 68 3.29 -1.31 -7.65
N PHE A 69 2.81 -1.04 -8.86
CA PHE A 69 3.54 -1.22 -10.12
C PHE A 69 3.72 0.09 -10.88
N ALA A 70 4.84 0.20 -11.59
CA ALA A 70 4.99 1.12 -12.71
C ALA A 70 4.71 0.38 -14.03
N VAL A 71 4.03 1.02 -14.98
CA VAL A 71 4.01 0.55 -16.37
C VAL A 71 5.41 0.75 -16.95
N GLU A 72 6.09 -0.35 -17.25
CA GLU A 72 7.42 -0.34 -17.88
C GLU A 72 7.28 -0.14 -19.39
N LYS A 73 6.34 -0.85 -20.02
CA LYS A 73 6.19 -0.87 -21.48
C LYS A 73 4.74 -1.11 -21.89
N LYS A 74 4.20 -0.27 -22.76
CA LYS A 74 2.89 -0.49 -23.38
C LYS A 74 3.06 -1.44 -24.57
N THR A 75 3.07 -2.75 -24.33
CA THR A 75 3.40 -3.79 -25.34
C THR A 75 2.38 -3.91 -26.46
N SER A 76 1.11 -3.56 -26.22
CA SER A 76 0.12 -3.36 -27.27
C SER A 76 -1.00 -2.41 -26.81
N PRO A 77 -1.91 -1.97 -27.69
CA PRO A 77 -3.13 -1.25 -27.28
C PRO A 77 -4.06 -2.05 -26.34
N LYS A 78 -3.77 -3.33 -26.10
CA LYS A 78 -4.52 -4.26 -25.23
C LYS A 78 -3.68 -4.87 -24.10
N SER A 79 -2.41 -4.49 -23.92
CA SER A 79 -1.53 -5.07 -22.90
C SER A 79 -0.41 -4.11 -22.51
N TRP A 80 -0.18 -3.96 -21.21
CA TRP A 80 0.95 -3.25 -20.64
C TRP A 80 1.79 -4.22 -19.79
N ASP A 81 3.11 -4.15 -19.93
CA ASP A 81 4.06 -4.83 -19.05
C ASP A 81 4.28 -3.97 -17.80
N LEU A 82 4.25 -4.60 -16.64
CA LEU A 82 4.34 -3.96 -15.34
C LEU A 82 5.61 -4.38 -14.62
N THR A 83 6.28 -3.42 -13.98
CA THR A 83 7.42 -3.67 -13.10
C THR A 83 7.09 -3.29 -11.65
N THR A 84 7.55 -4.09 -10.69
CA THR A 84 7.46 -3.81 -9.25
C THR A 84 8.86 -3.78 -8.65
N TYR A 85 9.11 -2.78 -7.80
CA TYR A 85 10.44 -2.51 -7.27
C TYR A 85 10.88 -3.51 -6.19
N ILE A 86 9.92 -4.26 -5.61
CA ILE A 86 10.17 -5.28 -4.58
C ILE A 86 10.48 -6.65 -5.21
N HIS A 87 9.83 -6.98 -6.34
CA HIS A 87 9.99 -8.28 -7.03
C HIS A 87 10.28 -8.09 -8.53
N ARG A 88 11.39 -7.42 -8.84
CA ARG A 88 11.78 -7.04 -10.22
C ARG A 88 11.90 -8.22 -11.21
N GLU A 89 12.09 -9.43 -10.69
CA GLU A 89 12.21 -10.66 -11.49
C GLU A 89 10.85 -11.32 -11.81
N SER A 90 9.79 -10.99 -11.05
CA SER A 90 8.43 -11.44 -11.36
C SER A 90 7.89 -10.66 -12.57
N LYS A 91 7.44 -11.39 -13.59
CA LYS A 91 6.77 -10.78 -14.76
C LYS A 91 5.32 -10.47 -14.44
N TRP A 92 4.92 -9.22 -14.58
CA TRP A 92 3.55 -8.75 -14.37
C TRP A 92 3.02 -8.04 -15.63
N THR A 93 1.72 -8.15 -15.88
CA THR A 93 1.05 -7.52 -17.03
C THR A 93 -0.37 -7.06 -16.68
N LEU A 94 -0.81 -5.99 -17.34
CA LEU A 94 -2.21 -5.53 -17.32
C LEU A 94 -2.82 -5.65 -18.73
N GLY A 95 -3.70 -6.62 -18.91
CA GLY A 95 -4.56 -6.75 -20.08
C GLY A 95 -5.66 -5.68 -20.09
N LEU A 96 -5.81 -5.00 -21.21
CA LEU A 96 -6.82 -3.95 -21.44
C LEU A 96 -7.88 -4.47 -22.41
N GLU A 97 -8.75 -5.34 -21.92
CA GLU A 97 -9.89 -5.88 -22.67
C GLU A 97 -11.01 -4.83 -22.79
N ALA A 98 -12.05 -5.10 -23.59
CA ALA A 98 -13.06 -4.07 -23.94
C ALA A 98 -14.01 -3.74 -22.78
N ASP A 99 -14.35 -4.74 -21.95
CA ASP A 99 -15.29 -4.65 -20.83
C ASP A 99 -14.60 -4.77 -19.45
N ARG A 100 -13.32 -5.13 -19.42
CA ARG A 100 -12.55 -5.45 -18.21
C ARG A 100 -11.07 -5.09 -18.32
N LEU A 101 -10.42 -5.01 -17.16
CA LEU A 101 -8.97 -5.03 -17.00
C LEU A 101 -8.56 -6.37 -16.36
N VAL A 102 -7.43 -6.94 -16.79
CA VAL A 102 -6.97 -8.26 -16.31
C VAL A 102 -5.51 -8.17 -15.88
N LEU A 103 -5.26 -8.17 -14.58
CA LEU A 103 -3.92 -8.24 -14.02
C LEU A 103 -3.44 -9.71 -14.05
N LYS A 104 -2.20 -9.95 -14.48
CA LYS A 104 -1.57 -11.28 -14.47
C LYS A 104 -0.13 -11.18 -13.98
N GLY A 105 0.35 -12.20 -13.27
CA GLY A 105 1.69 -12.22 -12.67
C GLY A 105 2.15 -13.62 -12.30
N GLN A 106 3.40 -13.74 -11.84
CA GLN A 106 3.98 -15.03 -11.41
C GLN A 106 4.53 -14.98 -9.98
N GLY A 107 4.12 -15.99 -9.20
CA GLY A 107 4.69 -16.32 -7.90
C GLY A 107 4.14 -15.52 -6.71
N PRO A 108 4.49 -15.94 -5.48
CA PRO A 108 3.98 -15.37 -4.23
C PRO A 108 4.64 -14.03 -3.85
N GLY A 109 5.07 -13.23 -4.84
CA GLY A 109 5.93 -12.05 -4.65
C GLY A 109 5.24 -10.94 -3.85
N CYS A 110 4.42 -10.13 -4.52
CA CYS A 110 3.65 -9.07 -3.86
C CYS A 110 2.21 -9.47 -3.47
N CYS A 111 1.73 -10.62 -3.97
CA CYS A 111 0.55 -11.31 -3.42
C CYS A 111 0.98 -12.67 -2.86
N GLY A 112 0.51 -13.03 -1.66
CA GLY A 112 0.86 -14.29 -0.99
C GLY A 112 0.40 -15.56 -1.73
N ALA A 113 0.75 -16.72 -1.16
CA ALA A 113 0.57 -18.04 -1.78
C ALA A 113 -0.88 -18.41 -2.12
N GLY A 114 -1.88 -17.75 -1.51
CA GLY A 114 -3.30 -17.92 -1.87
C GLY A 114 -3.73 -17.28 -3.20
N TRP A 115 -2.88 -16.49 -3.88
CA TRP A 115 -3.27 -15.80 -5.13
C TRP A 115 -3.16 -16.67 -6.39
N SER A 116 -4.15 -16.57 -7.29
CA SER A 116 -4.28 -17.44 -8.48
C SER A 116 -3.37 -17.11 -9.67
N GLY A 117 -2.46 -16.14 -9.55
CA GLY A 117 -1.61 -15.67 -10.66
C GLY A 117 -2.30 -14.72 -11.64
N GLN A 118 -3.61 -14.49 -11.49
CA GLN A 118 -4.36 -13.49 -12.24
C GLN A 118 -5.51 -12.90 -11.42
N ASP A 119 -6.00 -11.74 -11.84
CA ASP A 119 -7.27 -11.19 -11.37
C ASP A 119 -7.96 -10.30 -12.42
N SER A 120 -9.29 -10.16 -12.33
CA SER A 120 -10.10 -9.42 -13.33
C SER A 120 -11.07 -8.42 -12.71
N PHE A 121 -11.18 -7.26 -13.35
CA PHE A 121 -11.95 -6.10 -12.89
C PHE A 121 -12.82 -5.54 -14.02
N SER A 122 -14.11 -5.32 -13.80
CA SER A 122 -14.98 -4.76 -14.84
C SER A 122 -14.70 -3.26 -15.03
N ARG A 123 -14.63 -2.79 -16.28
CA ARG A 123 -14.63 -1.36 -16.59
C ARG A 123 -15.94 -0.67 -16.18
N ALA A 124 -17.03 -1.42 -16.02
CA ALA A 124 -18.30 -0.89 -15.53
C ALA A 124 -18.32 -0.61 -14.02
N SER A 125 -17.35 -1.12 -13.24
CA SER A 125 -17.16 -0.75 -11.82
C SER A 125 -16.11 0.35 -11.60
N LEU A 126 -15.78 1.11 -12.65
CA LEU A 126 -14.93 2.29 -12.58
C LEU A 126 -15.55 3.38 -11.69
N GLN A 127 -14.83 3.72 -10.63
CA GLN A 127 -15.12 4.81 -9.69
C GLN A 127 -14.07 5.91 -9.84
N ALA A 128 -14.48 7.15 -9.58
CA ALA A 128 -13.58 8.30 -9.60
C ALA A 128 -12.56 8.25 -8.45
N LEU A 129 -11.38 8.86 -8.66
CA LEU A 129 -10.40 9.09 -7.61
C LEU A 129 -10.93 10.13 -6.60
N SER A 130 -10.51 10.01 -5.34
CA SER A 130 -10.74 11.05 -4.35
C SER A 130 -9.82 12.23 -4.62
N THR A 131 -10.36 13.46 -4.53
CA THR A 131 -9.56 14.69 -4.65
C THR A 131 -9.14 15.18 -3.26
N CYS A 132 -7.86 15.50 -3.12
CA CYS A 132 -7.28 16.16 -1.95
C CYS A 132 -6.57 17.45 -2.37
N THR A 133 -6.24 18.30 -1.41
CA THR A 133 -5.48 19.53 -1.60
C THR A 133 -4.13 19.40 -0.88
N LEU A 134 -3.03 19.89 -1.47
CA LEU A 134 -1.76 20.01 -0.76
C LEU A 134 -1.85 21.11 0.29
N LYS A 135 -1.59 20.77 1.56
CA LYS A 135 -1.51 21.75 2.67
C LYS A 135 -0.06 22.09 3.06
N ALA A 136 0.92 21.28 2.65
CA ALA A 136 2.32 21.65 2.75
C ALA A 136 2.63 22.86 1.85
N LYS A 137 3.50 23.77 2.31
CA LYS A 137 3.90 24.98 1.55
C LYS A 137 4.38 24.62 0.15
N GLU A 138 5.31 23.66 0.10
CA GLU A 138 5.91 23.06 -1.08
C GLU A 138 6.10 21.56 -0.79
N ALA A 139 5.94 20.70 -1.80
CA ALA A 139 6.23 19.27 -1.73
C ALA A 139 6.77 18.76 -3.07
N LEU A 140 7.68 17.79 -3.07
CA LEU A 140 8.20 17.18 -4.29
C LEU A 140 7.42 15.90 -4.61
N LEU A 141 6.81 15.82 -5.79
CA LEU A 141 6.21 14.59 -6.28
C LEU A 141 7.33 13.57 -6.59
N ARG A 142 7.43 12.50 -5.81
CA ARG A 142 8.52 11.51 -5.92
C ARG A 142 8.13 10.36 -6.87
N PRO A 143 9.02 9.86 -7.75
CA PRO A 143 8.76 8.63 -8.49
C PRO A 143 8.86 7.43 -7.54
N LEU A 144 8.21 6.31 -7.91
CA LEU A 144 8.21 5.07 -7.13
C LEU A 144 9.59 4.40 -7.07
N ASP A 145 10.49 4.72 -8.00
CA ASP A 145 11.87 4.22 -8.04
C ASP A 145 12.87 5.04 -7.20
N GLY A 146 12.48 6.24 -6.74
CA GLY A 146 13.34 7.20 -6.05
C GLY A 146 14.46 7.84 -6.90
N THR A 147 14.56 7.57 -8.21
CA THR A 147 15.75 7.97 -9.01
C THR A 147 15.66 9.34 -9.68
N ARG A 148 14.46 9.93 -9.74
CA ARG A 148 14.20 11.21 -10.45
C ARG A 148 13.55 12.23 -9.53
N GLN A 149 13.70 13.51 -9.85
CA GLN A 149 12.87 14.58 -9.29
C GLN A 149 11.62 14.73 -10.16
N GLY A 150 10.43 14.57 -9.57
CA GLY A 150 9.18 14.99 -10.20
C GLY A 150 8.90 16.48 -9.96
N PRO A 151 7.75 16.99 -10.43
CA PRO A 151 7.41 18.41 -10.28
C PRO A 151 7.19 18.79 -8.81
N THR A 152 7.63 20.01 -8.46
CA THR A 152 7.23 20.66 -7.21
C THR A 152 5.74 21.01 -7.24
N LEU A 153 5.07 20.69 -6.14
CA LEU A 153 3.70 21.08 -5.82
C LEU A 153 3.74 22.15 -4.72
N VAL A 154 2.72 23.00 -4.66
CA VAL A 154 2.59 24.13 -3.74
C VAL A 154 1.25 24.11 -3.01
N ALA A 155 1.17 24.74 -1.85
CA ALA A 155 -0.07 24.79 -1.06
C ALA A 155 -1.27 25.26 -1.91
N GLY A 156 -2.37 24.51 -1.86
CA GLY A 156 -3.56 24.73 -2.69
C GLY A 156 -3.61 23.91 -3.99
N ASP A 157 -2.53 23.24 -4.41
CA ASP A 157 -2.57 22.30 -5.53
C ASP A 157 -3.56 21.16 -5.25
N LYS A 158 -4.38 20.81 -6.25
CA LYS A 158 -5.26 19.63 -6.20
C LYS A 158 -4.52 18.38 -6.65
N VAL A 159 -4.73 17.29 -5.93
CA VAL A 159 -4.23 15.95 -6.26
C VAL A 159 -5.38 14.96 -6.24
N GLU A 160 -5.32 13.95 -7.11
CA GLU A 160 -6.27 12.85 -7.21
C GLU A 160 -5.59 11.57 -6.72
N MET A 161 -6.26 10.75 -5.92
CA MET A 161 -5.70 9.50 -5.39
C MET A 161 -6.78 8.46 -5.06
N HIS A 162 -6.36 7.20 -4.86
CA HIS A 162 -7.24 6.23 -4.21
C HIS A 162 -7.28 6.49 -2.70
N ALA A 163 -8.48 6.39 -2.12
CA ALA A 163 -8.73 6.64 -0.71
C ALA A 163 -8.82 5.32 0.09
N SER A 164 -7.75 4.53 0.04
CA SER A 164 -7.61 3.38 0.94
C SER A 164 -7.57 3.87 2.39
N LEU A 165 -8.26 3.14 3.28
CA LEU A 165 -8.32 3.41 4.72
C LEU A 165 -7.92 2.15 5.50
N PRO A 166 -6.86 2.19 6.35
CA PRO A 166 -6.00 3.33 6.62
C PRO A 166 -5.21 3.81 5.40
N MET A 167 -4.93 5.10 5.37
CA MET A 167 -4.13 5.72 4.31
C MET A 167 -2.64 5.42 4.56
N PRO A 168 -1.89 4.90 3.55
CA PRO A 168 -0.46 4.59 3.69
C PRO A 168 0.37 5.87 3.88
N TYR A 169 1.61 5.73 4.36
CA TYR A 169 2.44 6.91 4.67
C TYR A 169 2.75 7.76 3.43
N ASN A 170 3.10 7.09 2.34
CA ASN A 170 3.19 7.69 1.01
C ASN A 170 1.99 7.18 0.21
N VAL A 171 1.21 8.09 -0.37
CA VAL A 171 0.10 7.77 -1.27
C VAL A 171 0.53 7.98 -2.72
N LEU A 172 0.12 7.07 -3.61
CA LEU A 172 0.17 7.32 -5.04
C LEU A 172 -0.89 8.37 -5.41
N VAL A 173 -0.44 9.43 -6.07
CA VAL A 173 -1.28 10.53 -6.54
C VAL A 173 -1.09 10.81 -8.02
N ARG A 174 -2.12 11.42 -8.61
CA ARG A 174 -2.15 12.04 -9.93
C ARG A 174 -2.41 13.55 -9.77
N VAL A 175 -1.76 14.36 -10.59
CA VAL A 175 -1.82 15.83 -10.51
C VAL A 175 -2.02 16.39 -11.92
N VAL A 176 -3.10 17.14 -12.13
CA VAL A 176 -3.41 17.79 -13.41
C VAL A 176 -3.08 19.28 -13.30
N LYS A 177 -2.07 19.74 -14.04
CA LYS A 177 -1.67 21.15 -14.12
C LYS A 177 -1.85 21.66 -15.54
N GLY A 178 -3.06 22.15 -15.84
CA GLY A 178 -3.47 22.53 -17.19
C GLY A 178 -3.45 21.30 -18.12
N PRO A 179 -2.73 21.35 -19.26
CA PRO A 179 -2.64 20.21 -20.18
C PRO A 179 -1.66 19.11 -19.73
N ARG A 180 -0.91 19.30 -18.64
CA ARG A 180 0.09 18.33 -18.15
C ARG A 180 -0.47 17.48 -17.02
N VAL A 181 -0.18 16.19 -17.04
CA VAL A 181 -0.55 15.22 -16.02
C VAL A 181 0.69 14.53 -15.46
N ALA A 182 0.94 14.72 -14.16
CA ALA A 182 2.03 14.07 -13.45
C ALA A 182 1.49 13.03 -12.45
N THR A 183 2.26 11.99 -12.18
CA THR A 183 1.92 10.94 -11.21
C THR A 183 3.14 10.59 -10.36
N GLY A 184 2.92 10.16 -9.11
CA GLY A 184 3.99 9.80 -8.18
C GLY A 184 3.51 9.70 -6.74
N LEU A 185 4.45 9.71 -5.80
CA LEU A 185 4.24 9.61 -4.36
C LEU A 185 4.31 10.99 -3.68
N LEU A 186 3.33 11.25 -2.81
CA LEU A 186 3.37 12.30 -1.78
C LEU A 186 3.19 11.67 -0.40
N SER A 187 3.60 12.34 0.67
CA SER A 187 3.21 11.91 2.01
C SER A 187 1.74 12.23 2.26
N ALA A 188 0.99 11.28 2.81
CA ALA A 188 -0.37 11.51 3.26
C ALA A 188 -0.46 12.64 4.32
N ASN A 189 0.63 12.90 5.05
CA ASN A 189 0.72 14.00 6.00
C ASN A 189 0.69 15.39 5.30
N GLU A 190 1.09 15.49 4.03
CA GLU A 190 1.15 16.74 3.25
C GLU A 190 -0.21 17.14 2.65
N LEU A 191 -1.22 16.26 2.74
CA LEU A 191 -2.52 16.39 2.09
C LEU A 191 -3.67 16.74 3.05
N GLU A 192 -4.72 17.33 2.50
CA GLU A 192 -6.01 17.54 3.15
C GLU A 192 -7.12 17.01 2.22
N CYS A 193 -7.88 16.02 2.69
CA CYS A 193 -8.84 15.27 1.87
C CYS A 193 -10.27 15.46 2.39
N SER A 194 -10.98 16.46 1.86
CA SER A 194 -12.34 16.77 2.26
C SER A 194 -13.29 15.60 2.00
N GLY A 195 -13.91 15.09 3.07
CA GLY A 195 -14.81 13.93 3.05
C GLY A 195 -14.19 12.62 3.53
N LEU A 196 -12.87 12.46 3.53
CA LEU A 196 -12.19 11.26 4.05
C LEU A 196 -12.09 11.27 5.58
N LYS A 197 -13.24 11.19 6.25
CA LYS A 197 -13.31 10.93 7.70
C LYS A 197 -12.73 9.54 8.00
N GLY A 198 -11.53 9.52 8.57
CA GLY A 198 -10.68 8.33 8.65
C GLY A 198 -9.25 8.57 8.17
N GLY A 199 -9.00 9.68 7.45
CA GLY A 199 -7.66 10.18 7.19
C GLY A 199 -6.93 10.53 8.49
N LEU A 200 -5.96 9.71 8.87
CA LEU A 200 -4.91 9.99 9.86
C LEU A 200 -5.41 10.65 11.16
N GLU A 201 -6.37 10.02 11.84
CA GLU A 201 -6.67 10.32 13.25
C GLU A 201 -5.49 9.92 14.14
N ALA A 202 -4.45 10.77 14.15
CA ALA A 202 -3.23 10.57 14.90
C ALA A 202 -3.55 10.10 16.32
N ALA A 203 -3.03 8.91 16.66
CA ALA A 203 -3.28 8.26 17.93
C ALA A 203 -3.09 9.26 19.08
N SER A 204 -4.08 9.36 19.98
CA SER A 204 -4.14 10.48 20.91
C SER A 204 -2.86 10.57 21.73
N ALA A 205 -2.32 11.78 21.87
CA ALA A 205 -0.97 11.98 22.40
C ALA A 205 -0.77 11.31 23.77
N ASP A 206 -1.81 11.24 24.60
CA ASP A 206 -1.77 10.59 25.92
C ASP A 206 -1.83 9.06 25.85
N ALA A 207 -2.60 8.48 24.93
CA ALA A 207 -2.54 7.04 24.67
C ALA A 207 -1.18 6.65 24.07
N MET A 208 -0.63 7.48 23.18
CA MET A 208 0.72 7.29 22.65
C MET A 208 1.80 7.39 23.74
N ARG A 209 1.74 8.39 24.63
CA ARG A 209 2.64 8.52 25.79
C ARG A 209 2.58 7.30 26.71
N ALA A 210 1.39 6.73 26.94
CA ALA A 210 1.22 5.55 27.78
C ALA A 210 1.87 4.28 27.18
N LEU A 211 1.76 4.11 25.86
CA LEU A 211 2.32 2.96 25.14
C LEU A 211 3.81 3.13 24.77
N ALA A 212 4.30 4.37 24.70
CA ALA A 212 5.66 4.69 24.27
C ALA A 212 6.74 4.16 25.23
N GLY A 213 7.76 3.51 24.65
CA GLY A 213 8.85 2.83 25.33
C GLY A 213 9.41 1.68 24.47
N LYS A 214 10.51 1.07 24.93
CA LYS A 214 11.00 -0.21 24.38
C LYS A 214 10.28 -1.37 25.07
N TRP A 215 9.84 -2.35 24.28
CA TRP A 215 9.16 -3.57 24.73
C TRP A 215 9.95 -4.78 24.23
N VAL A 216 10.43 -5.62 25.14
CA VAL A 216 11.30 -6.78 24.85
C VAL A 216 10.49 -8.06 24.89
N GLN A 217 10.68 -8.95 23.90
CA GLN A 217 9.97 -10.23 23.84
C GLN A 217 10.33 -11.13 25.04
N VAL A 218 9.32 -11.80 25.59
CA VAL A 218 9.46 -12.79 26.67
C VAL A 218 8.70 -14.07 26.34
N ARG A 219 9.17 -15.20 26.87
CA ARG A 219 8.42 -16.47 26.85
C ARG A 219 7.98 -16.86 28.27
N ARG A 220 6.92 -17.65 28.40
CA ARG A 220 6.50 -18.20 29.71
C ARG A 220 7.40 -19.36 30.11
N LYS A 221 7.89 -19.35 31.35
CA LYS A 221 8.69 -20.42 31.95
C LYS A 221 8.05 -20.85 33.27
N GLY A 222 7.25 -21.91 33.22
CA GLY A 222 6.41 -22.33 34.35
C GLY A 222 5.41 -21.23 34.75
N LYS A 223 5.48 -20.80 36.01
CA LYS A 223 4.68 -19.67 36.54
C LYS A 223 5.31 -18.28 36.30
N GLY A 224 6.49 -18.21 35.68
CA GLY A 224 7.24 -16.98 35.44
C GLY A 224 7.48 -16.69 33.96
N TYR A 225 8.41 -15.77 33.72
CA TYR A 225 8.82 -15.30 32.39
C TYR A 225 10.33 -15.56 32.18
N LEU A 226 10.76 -15.57 30.93
CA LEU A 226 12.16 -15.64 30.51
C LEU A 226 12.36 -14.66 29.34
N ILE A 227 13.47 -13.91 29.35
CA ILE A 227 14.01 -13.19 28.19
C ILE A 227 15.02 -14.13 27.52
N GLU A 228 14.94 -14.26 26.20
CA GLU A 228 15.86 -15.10 25.41
C GLU A 228 16.65 -14.22 24.44
N GLU A 229 17.97 -14.24 24.58
CA GLU A 229 18.92 -13.51 23.73
C GLU A 229 19.47 -14.46 22.66
N TRP A 230 19.56 -13.99 21.42
CA TRP A 230 19.97 -14.80 20.26
C TRP A 230 21.46 -14.60 19.97
N CYS A 231 22.12 -15.59 19.38
CA CYS A 231 23.55 -15.51 19.10
C CYS A 231 23.85 -14.36 18.12
N GLY A 232 24.75 -13.46 18.52
CA GLY A 232 25.12 -12.27 17.73
C GLY A 232 23.99 -11.26 17.47
N SER A 233 22.84 -11.38 18.16
CA SER A 233 21.62 -10.62 17.82
C SER A 233 20.80 -10.26 19.05
N ASN A 234 20.16 -9.08 19.05
CA ASN A 234 19.36 -8.60 20.18
C ASN A 234 18.11 -9.48 20.38
N THR A 235 17.60 -9.57 21.62
CA THR A 235 16.25 -10.09 21.85
C THR A 235 15.24 -9.30 21.02
N PRO A 236 14.36 -9.96 20.24
CA PRO A 236 13.33 -9.27 19.45
C PRO A 236 12.53 -8.27 20.28
N SER A 237 12.41 -7.04 19.78
CA SER A 237 11.90 -5.91 20.54
C SER A 237 11.11 -4.92 19.69
N VAL A 238 10.27 -4.14 20.35
CA VAL A 238 9.36 -3.18 19.73
C VAL A 238 9.57 -1.85 20.43
N THR A 239 10.14 -0.87 19.74
CA THR A 239 10.33 0.48 20.28
C THR A 239 9.25 1.38 19.71
N LEU A 240 8.38 1.89 20.58
CA LEU A 240 7.31 2.81 20.22
C LEU A 240 7.65 4.20 20.76
N GLU A 241 7.70 5.20 19.88
CA GLU A 241 7.88 6.59 20.27
C GLU A 241 6.55 7.28 20.59
N ALA A 242 6.59 8.34 21.41
CA ALA A 242 5.40 9.19 21.66
C ALA A 242 4.94 9.98 20.42
N SER A 243 5.77 10.04 19.36
CA SER A 243 5.44 10.54 18.02
C SER A 243 4.54 9.59 17.20
N GLY A 244 4.41 8.32 17.64
CA GLY A 244 3.79 7.25 16.89
C GLY A 244 4.73 6.47 15.97
N SER A 245 6.01 6.85 15.84
CA SER A 245 7.01 6.00 15.15
C SER A 245 7.10 4.66 15.86
N ILE A 246 7.07 3.55 15.11
CA ILE A 246 7.28 2.21 15.65
C ILE A 246 8.42 1.51 14.90
N LEU A 247 9.42 1.07 15.66
CA LEU A 247 10.54 0.25 15.20
C LEU A 247 10.35 -1.16 15.74
N ILE A 248 10.35 -2.14 14.86
CA ILE A 248 10.35 -3.57 15.21
C ILE A 248 11.74 -4.10 14.89
N ASP A 249 12.44 -4.59 15.91
CA ASP A 249 13.79 -5.10 15.88
C ASP A 249 13.71 -6.62 16.08
N TYR A 250 14.18 -7.40 15.11
CA TYR A 250 14.18 -8.87 15.16
C TYR A 250 15.54 -9.44 15.59
N GLY A 251 16.48 -8.58 15.99
CA GLY A 251 17.85 -8.95 16.34
C GLY A 251 18.82 -9.01 15.15
N GLN A 252 18.32 -9.33 13.94
CA GLN A 252 19.09 -9.35 12.69
C GLN A 252 18.53 -8.42 11.59
N ASP A 253 17.20 -8.25 11.53
CA ASP A 253 16.49 -7.33 10.63
C ASP A 253 15.69 -6.30 11.44
N ASP A 254 15.34 -5.17 10.82
CA ASP A 254 14.40 -4.19 11.38
C ASP A 254 13.25 -3.82 10.43
N LEU A 255 12.19 -3.23 11.01
CA LEU A 255 11.06 -2.68 10.27
C LEU A 255 10.54 -1.39 10.91
N LEU A 256 10.51 -0.32 10.11
CA LEU A 256 9.92 0.97 10.47
C LEU A 256 8.47 1.09 9.99
N GLY A 257 7.60 1.47 10.92
CA GLY A 257 6.21 1.85 10.67
C GLY A 257 5.77 3.04 11.51
N GLN A 258 4.48 3.34 11.46
CA GLN A 258 3.85 4.40 12.22
C GLN A 258 2.50 3.92 12.75
N VAL A 259 2.24 4.11 14.05
CA VAL A 259 0.90 3.96 14.64
C VAL A 259 0.00 5.10 14.14
N ARG A 260 -1.09 4.72 13.47
CA ARG A 260 -2.06 5.62 12.84
C ARG A 260 -3.34 5.81 13.63
N ARG A 261 -3.65 4.91 14.58
CA ARG A 261 -4.76 5.00 15.55
C ARG A 261 -4.44 4.14 16.77
N VAL A 262 -4.87 4.57 17.95
CA VAL A 262 -4.90 3.75 19.17
C VAL A 262 -6.32 3.81 19.73
N ASN A 263 -6.97 2.66 19.83
CA ASN A 263 -8.23 2.48 20.55
C ASN A 263 -7.91 1.89 21.92
N ALA A 264 -8.35 2.51 23.02
CA ALA A 264 -8.22 1.93 24.35
C ALA A 264 -9.15 0.71 24.50
N GLU A 265 -8.68 -0.34 25.18
CA GLU A 265 -9.43 -1.58 25.42
C GLU A 265 -9.65 -1.79 26.93
N ALA A 266 -10.58 -2.69 27.27
CA ALA A 266 -10.81 -3.07 28.66
C ALA A 266 -9.54 -3.65 29.32
N GLY A 267 -9.37 -3.42 30.63
CA GLY A 267 -8.23 -3.92 31.40
C GLY A 267 -6.88 -3.24 31.11
N GLY A 268 -6.88 -2.08 30.43
CA GLY A 268 -5.65 -1.35 30.07
C GLY A 268 -4.96 -1.86 28.81
N GLY A 269 -5.64 -2.70 28.01
CA GLY A 269 -5.18 -3.04 26.68
C GLY A 269 -5.34 -1.89 25.68
N SER A 270 -4.93 -2.12 24.43
CA SER A 270 -5.14 -1.20 23.32
C SER A 270 -5.18 -1.95 21.98
N THR A 271 -5.99 -1.49 21.04
CA THR A 271 -5.91 -1.93 19.64
C THR A 271 -5.28 -0.82 18.81
N LEU A 272 -4.11 -1.08 18.24
CA LEU A 272 -3.33 -0.17 17.43
C LEU A 272 -3.54 -0.48 15.95
N LEU A 273 -3.54 0.56 15.12
CA LEU A 273 -3.47 0.45 13.66
C LEU A 273 -2.08 0.89 13.22
N VAL A 274 -1.25 -0.03 12.72
CA VAL A 274 0.12 0.28 12.27
C VAL A 274 0.15 0.31 10.75
N ALA A 275 0.77 1.33 10.17
CA ALA A 275 1.05 1.42 8.73
C ALA A 275 2.55 1.49 8.49
N TYR A 276 3.07 0.61 7.63
CA TYR A 276 4.49 0.50 7.32
C TYR A 276 4.90 1.42 6.16
N GLN A 277 6.21 1.68 6.03
CA GLN A 277 6.71 2.51 4.94
C GLN A 277 6.52 1.88 3.54
N ARG A 278 6.30 0.55 3.48
CA ARG A 278 6.15 -0.24 2.25
C ARG A 278 4.69 -0.45 1.78
N GLY A 279 3.73 0.32 2.30
CA GLY A 279 2.31 0.25 1.92
C GLY A 279 1.43 -0.45 2.96
N ALA A 280 1.75 -1.73 3.23
CA ALA A 280 1.03 -2.61 4.15
C ALA A 280 0.66 -1.96 5.49
N SER A 281 -0.54 -2.28 5.98
CA SER A 281 -1.08 -1.83 7.27
C SER A 281 -1.83 -2.96 7.99
N GLU A 282 -1.77 -2.99 9.33
CA GLU A 282 -2.33 -4.08 10.14
C GLU A 282 -2.91 -3.59 11.48
N MET A 283 -3.75 -4.42 12.10
CA MET A 283 -4.28 -4.20 13.44
C MET A 283 -3.59 -5.09 14.48
N LEU A 284 -3.08 -4.45 15.54
CA LEU A 284 -2.38 -5.09 16.65
C LEU A 284 -3.17 -4.87 17.93
N LYS A 285 -3.74 -5.95 18.49
CA LYS A 285 -4.41 -5.92 19.78
C LYS A 285 -3.42 -6.28 20.88
N TRP A 286 -3.03 -5.26 21.65
CA TRP A 286 -2.20 -5.37 22.84
C TRP A 286 -3.11 -5.65 24.05
N THR A 287 -3.02 -6.85 24.61
CA THR A 287 -3.80 -7.27 25.78
C THR A 287 -2.87 -7.37 26.99
N VAL A 288 -3.13 -6.64 28.07
CA VAL A 288 -2.34 -6.77 29.32
C VAL A 288 -2.57 -8.14 29.94
N THR A 289 -1.51 -8.90 30.21
CA THR A 289 -1.57 -10.28 30.76
C THR A 289 -0.93 -10.43 32.13
N ASP A 290 -0.01 -9.54 32.50
CA ASP A 290 0.44 -9.33 33.88
C ASP A 290 0.60 -7.83 34.12
N PRO A 291 -0.36 -7.15 34.78
CA PRO A 291 -0.27 -5.72 35.05
C PRO A 291 0.77 -5.37 36.13
N LYS A 292 1.25 -6.33 36.92
CA LYS A 292 2.29 -6.09 37.94
C LYS A 292 3.69 -6.05 37.33
N ARG A 293 3.91 -6.80 36.25
CA ARG A 293 5.15 -6.82 35.47
C ARG A 293 5.07 -6.03 34.16
N ASN A 294 3.92 -5.41 33.87
CA ASN A 294 3.61 -4.76 32.59
C ASN A 294 3.93 -5.66 31.38
N VAL A 295 3.42 -6.90 31.40
CA VAL A 295 3.56 -7.87 30.30
C VAL A 295 2.30 -7.87 29.45
N ILE A 296 2.43 -7.46 28.21
CA ILE A 296 1.38 -7.53 27.19
C ILE A 296 1.49 -8.82 26.36
N ARG A 297 0.37 -9.27 25.82
CA ARG A 297 0.27 -10.19 24.68
C ARG A 297 -0.12 -9.40 23.45
N LEU A 298 0.52 -9.71 22.33
CA LEU A 298 0.08 -9.24 21.01
C LEU A 298 -0.84 -10.28 20.36
N GLN A 299 -1.93 -9.80 19.76
CA GLN A 299 -2.87 -10.58 18.95
C GLN A 299 -3.13 -9.79 17.65
N GLY A 300 -3.32 -10.49 16.54
CA GLY A 300 -3.12 -9.88 15.23
C GLY A 300 -1.62 -9.79 14.89
N GLY A 301 -1.33 -9.17 13.75
CA GLY A 301 -0.12 -9.44 12.98
C GLY A 301 -0.24 -10.74 12.18
N LYS A 302 0.33 -10.75 10.97
CA LYS A 302 0.39 -11.94 10.09
C LYS A 302 1.82 -12.23 9.66
N ASP A 303 2.52 -11.20 9.19
CA ASP A 303 3.93 -11.29 8.79
C ASP A 303 4.88 -10.90 9.93
N TYR A 304 4.67 -9.70 10.50
CA TYR A 304 5.68 -9.01 11.31
C TYR A 304 5.51 -9.23 12.81
N PHE A 305 4.31 -9.05 13.34
CA PHE A 305 4.00 -9.41 14.73
C PHE A 305 3.50 -10.86 14.79
N ARG A 306 4.27 -11.74 15.42
CA ARG A 306 3.86 -13.16 15.60
C ARG A 306 2.75 -13.25 16.65
N GLU A 307 1.55 -13.68 16.23
CA GLU A 307 0.37 -13.79 17.08
C GLU A 307 0.66 -14.56 18.39
N GLY A 308 0.15 -14.06 19.53
CA GLY A 308 0.24 -14.72 20.83
C GLY A 308 1.53 -14.43 21.61
N SER A 309 2.52 -13.82 20.96
CA SER A 309 3.80 -13.38 21.55
C SER A 309 3.59 -12.46 22.75
N LEU A 310 4.48 -12.59 23.74
CA LEU A 310 4.45 -11.79 24.97
C LEU A 310 5.62 -10.82 24.96
N TYR A 311 5.38 -9.60 25.44
CA TYR A 311 6.40 -8.56 25.57
C TYR A 311 6.32 -7.89 26.94
N VAL A 312 7.48 -7.57 27.51
CA VAL A 312 7.61 -6.78 28.74
C VAL A 312 8.18 -5.41 28.39
N ARG A 313 7.70 -4.35 29.04
CA ARG A 313 8.30 -3.02 28.91
C ARG A 313 9.71 -3.02 29.50
N ASP A 314 10.69 -2.37 28.87
CA ASP A 314 12.11 -2.50 29.24
C ASP A 314 12.40 -1.97 30.66
N ASP A 315 11.70 -0.91 31.06
CA ASP A 315 11.74 -0.36 32.43
C ASP A 315 11.11 -1.31 33.48
N ALA A 316 10.19 -2.18 33.07
CA ALA A 316 9.50 -3.15 33.92
C ALA A 316 10.15 -4.54 33.96
N ARG A 317 11.14 -4.83 33.11
CA ARG A 317 11.74 -6.18 32.96
C ARG A 317 12.57 -6.67 34.16
N LYS A 318 12.81 -5.81 35.15
CA LYS A 318 13.65 -6.10 36.32
C LYS A 318 13.17 -7.34 37.07
N GLY A 319 14.04 -8.33 37.24
CA GLY A 319 13.70 -9.60 37.88
C GLY A 319 12.90 -10.56 36.98
N ILE A 320 13.02 -10.43 35.66
CA ILE A 320 12.84 -11.52 34.70
C ILE A 320 14.24 -12.07 34.37
N PRO A 321 14.49 -13.38 34.47
CA PRO A 321 15.77 -13.96 34.07
C PRO A 321 16.00 -13.82 32.56
N VAL A 322 17.26 -13.61 32.19
CA VAL A 322 17.76 -13.63 30.81
C VAL A 322 18.49 -14.94 30.59
N LYS A 323 18.40 -15.51 29.38
CA LYS A 323 19.18 -16.69 28.96
C LYS A 323 19.52 -16.56 27.48
N ALA A 324 20.81 -16.60 27.14
CA ALA A 324 21.22 -16.78 25.76
C ALA A 324 20.74 -18.15 25.22
N GLU A 325 20.38 -18.21 23.94
CA GLU A 325 20.35 -19.46 23.19
C GLU A 325 21.76 -20.09 23.17
N ALA A 326 21.84 -21.41 23.07
CA ALA A 326 23.15 -22.08 22.98
C ALA A 326 23.65 -21.96 21.54
N CYS A 327 24.70 -21.17 21.32
CA CYS A 327 25.37 -21.11 20.04
C CYS A 327 26.14 -22.42 19.84
N GLU A 328 25.84 -23.16 18.78
CA GLU A 328 26.79 -24.13 18.25
C GLU A 328 27.87 -23.34 17.49
N GLU A 329 29.14 -23.70 17.69
CA GLU A 329 30.27 -23.08 17.00
C GLU A 329 30.48 -23.79 15.65
N GLU A 330 30.30 -23.06 14.54
CA GLU A 330 30.80 -23.40 13.20
C GLU A 330 32.09 -22.61 12.89
#